data_AF-A0AB36H5Z9-F1
#
_entry.id   AF-A0AB36H5Z9-F1
#
_cell.length_a   1.000
_cell.length_b   1.000
_cell.length_c   1.000
_cell.angle_alpha   90.00
_cell.angle_beta   90.00
_cell.angle_gamma   90.00
#
_symmetry.space_group_name_H-M   'P 1'
#
loop_
_entity.id
_entity.type
_entity.pdbx_description
1 polymer ?
#
loop_
_entity_poly.entity_id
_entity_poly.type
_entity_poly.pdbx_seq_one_letter_code
_entity_poly.pdbx_strand_id
1 'polypeptide(L)'
;MMKGMDPGSVETMAGELESLAVSLRDTGSNAVNMVQSLEWAGEDRENFLAQLGTLAHAGDDNAARLGLLAENARGQVAEQRAASSAG
;
A
#
# COMPACT_ATOMS: atom_id res chain seq x y z
N MET A 1 2.12 25.10 21.22
CA MET A 1 1.40 23.96 20.60
C MET A 1 2.11 23.62 19.32
N MET A 2 2.56 22.37 19.16
CA MET A 2 3.06 21.90 17.85
C MET A 2 1.85 21.98 16.92
N LYS A 3 1.91 22.80 15.87
CA LYS A 3 0.82 22.88 14.89
C LYS A 3 0.75 21.49 14.25
N GLY A 4 -0.31 20.74 14.55
CA GLY A 4 -0.59 19.50 13.86
C GLY A 4 -0.59 19.75 12.34
N MET A 5 -0.29 18.70 11.58
CA MET A 5 -0.37 18.74 10.11
C MET A 5 -1.76 19.27 9.70
N ASP A 6 -1.82 20.13 8.69
CA ASP A 6 -3.12 20.65 8.26
C ASP A 6 -3.96 19.53 7.63
N PRO A 7 -5.29 19.56 7.79
CA PRO A 7 -6.19 18.55 7.24
C PRO A 7 -6.00 18.22 5.75
N GLY A 8 -5.68 19.22 4.92
CA GLY A 8 -5.54 19.03 3.48
C GLY A 8 -4.28 18.25 3.12
N SER A 9 -3.17 18.52 3.81
CA SER A 9 -1.93 17.75 3.67
C SER A 9 -2.11 16.30 4.09
N VAL A 10 -2.85 16.04 5.18
CA VAL A 10 -3.13 14.68 5.65
C VAL A 10 -4.00 13.90 4.66
N GLU A 11 -5.03 14.52 4.09
CA GLU A 11 -5.88 13.92 3.05
C GLU A 11 -5.08 13.61 1.77
N THR A 12 -4.18 14.52 1.37
CA THR A 12 -3.28 14.31 0.22
C THR A 12 -2.37 13.11 0.44
N MET A 13 -1.69 13.06 1.60
CA MET A 13 -0.81 11.94 1.96
C MET A 13 -1.57 10.61 2.04
N ALA A 14 -2.81 10.61 2.57
CA ALA A 14 -3.66 9.41 2.57
C ALA A 14 -3.94 8.90 1.14
N GLY A 15 -4.19 9.80 0.19
CA GLY A 15 -4.34 9.43 -1.22
C GLY A 15 -3.05 8.87 -1.84
N GLU A 16 -1.89 9.45 -1.52
CA GLU A 16 -0.59 8.93 -1.98
C GLU A 16 -0.29 7.53 -1.44
N LEU A 17 -0.62 7.28 -0.16
CA LEU A 17 -0.46 5.97 0.47
C LEU A 17 -1.32 4.90 -0.21
N GLU A 18 -2.57 5.24 -0.58
CA GLU A 18 -3.44 4.34 -1.34
C GLU A 18 -2.91 4.08 -2.74
N SER A 19 -2.43 5.11 -3.44
CA SER A 19 -1.84 4.94 -4.77
C SER A 19 -0.59 4.05 -4.72
N LEU A 20 0.23 4.18 -3.68
CA LEU A 20 1.39 3.31 -3.46
C LEU A 20 0.96 1.88 -3.16
N ALA A 21 -0.08 1.68 -2.35
CA ALA A 21 -0.64 0.37 -2.06
C ALA A 21 -1.10 -0.35 -3.33
N VAL A 22 -1.80 0.35 -4.24
CA VAL A 22 -2.20 -0.20 -5.55
C VAL A 22 -0.97 -0.59 -6.38
N SER A 23 0.00 0.33 -6.46
CA SER A 23 1.23 0.10 -7.25
C SER A 23 2.02 -1.13 -6.77
N LEU A 24 2.08 -1.37 -5.46
CA LEU A 24 2.74 -2.54 -4.88
C LEU A 24 2.05 -3.85 -5.28
N ARG A 25 0.71 -3.92 -5.18
CA ARG A 25 -0.05 -5.11 -5.57
C ARG A 25 0.10 -5.42 -7.06
N ASP A 26 -0.03 -4.38 -7.90
CA ASP A 26 0.08 -4.51 -9.34
C ASP A 26 1.48 -4.98 -9.74
N THR A 27 2.53 -4.43 -9.13
CA THR A 27 3.92 -4.82 -9.41
C THR A 27 4.17 -6.30 -9.06
N GLY A 28 3.71 -6.75 -7.89
CA GLY A 28 3.84 -8.14 -7.46
C GLY A 28 3.13 -9.11 -8.41
N SER A 29 1.87 -8.81 -8.74
CA SER A 29 1.07 -9.63 -9.67
C SER A 29 1.69 -9.67 -11.07
N ASN A 30 2.12 -8.52 -11.60
CA ASN A 30 2.73 -8.42 -12.92
C ASN A 30 4.05 -9.20 -12.99
N ALA A 31 4.88 -9.14 -11.96
CA ALA A 31 6.13 -9.89 -11.92
C ALA A 31 5.89 -11.41 -11.98
N VAL A 32 4.95 -11.92 -11.18
CA VAL A 32 4.57 -13.34 -11.19
C VAL A 32 4.05 -13.77 -12.56
N ASN A 33 3.11 -13.00 -13.13
CA ASN A 33 2.53 -13.29 -14.45
C ASN A 33 3.59 -13.28 -15.55
N MET A 34 4.53 -12.32 -15.52
CA MET A 34 5.61 -12.23 -16.49
C MET A 34 6.47 -13.49 -16.46
N VAL A 35 6.86 -13.95 -15.27
CA VAL A 35 7.73 -15.14 -15.12
C VAL A 35 6.99 -16.42 -15.50
N GLN A 36 5.68 -16.50 -15.20
CA GLN A 36 4.86 -17.63 -15.63
C GLN A 36 4.74 -17.72 -17.15
N SER A 37 4.78 -16.59 -17.86
CA SER A 37 4.72 -16.52 -19.33
C SER A 37 6.04 -16.89 -20.04
N LEU A 38 7.16 -16.96 -19.32
CA LEU A 38 8.44 -17.36 -19.90
C LEU A 38 8.45 -18.86 -20.22
N GLU A 39 9.07 -19.24 -21.34
CA GLU A 39 9.35 -20.64 -21.72
C GLU A 39 10.46 -21.28 -20.86
N TRP A 40 10.63 -20.78 -19.64
CA TRP A 40 11.52 -21.36 -18.64
C TRP A 40 10.81 -22.54 -17.98
N ALA A 41 11.54 -23.59 -17.63
CA ALA A 41 11.01 -24.79 -16.96
C ALA A 41 12.07 -25.40 -16.04
N GLY A 42 11.61 -26.30 -15.16
CA GLY A 42 12.46 -27.03 -14.22
C GLY A 42 12.50 -26.44 -12.81
N GLU A 43 13.27 -27.09 -11.93
CA GLU A 43 13.35 -26.81 -10.50
C GLU A 43 13.74 -25.35 -10.19
N ASP A 44 14.69 -24.77 -10.94
CA ASP A 44 15.11 -23.38 -10.75
C ASP A 44 13.96 -22.39 -10.96
N ARG A 45 13.07 -22.66 -11.94
CA ARG A 45 11.88 -21.84 -12.18
C ARG A 45 10.92 -21.93 -11.02
N GLU A 46 10.68 -23.13 -10.51
CA GLU A 46 9.77 -23.35 -9.38
C GLU A 46 10.29 -22.65 -8.13
N ASN A 47 11.60 -22.77 -7.85
CA ASN A 47 12.27 -22.08 -6.75
C ASN A 47 12.17 -20.55 -6.88
N PHE A 48 12.39 -20.01 -8.08
CA PHE A 48 12.26 -18.58 -8.32
C PHE A 48 10.81 -18.09 -8.19
N LEU A 49 9.84 -18.82 -8.74
CA LEU A 49 8.42 -18.50 -8.58
C LEU A 49 7.98 -18.53 -7.11
N ALA A 50 8.51 -19.46 -6.30
CA ALA A 50 8.24 -19.51 -4.86
C ALA A 50 8.80 -18.29 -4.11
N GLN A 51 10.04 -17.90 -4.42
CA GLN A 51 10.67 -16.68 -3.85
C GLN A 51 9.91 -15.42 -4.29
N LEU A 52 9.55 -15.34 -5.56
CA LEU A 52 8.80 -14.22 -6.11
C LEU A 52 7.39 -14.13 -5.51
N GLY A 53 6.72 -15.27 -5.30
CA GLY A 53 5.43 -15.33 -4.61
C GLY A 53 5.53 -14.83 -3.16
N THR A 54 6.62 -15.15 -2.47
CA THR A 54 6.90 -14.62 -1.12
C THR A 54 7.06 -13.10 -1.14
N LEU A 55 7.78 -12.56 -2.13
CA LEU A 55 7.94 -11.12 -2.29
C LEU A 55 6.62 -10.42 -2.64
N ALA A 56 5.82 -11.01 -3.54
CA ALA A 56 4.51 -10.48 -3.90
C ALA A 56 3.57 -10.44 -2.69
N HIS A 57 3.57 -11.50 -1.86
CA HIS A 57 2.78 -11.54 -0.63
C HIS A 57 3.22 -10.48 0.38
N ALA A 58 4.53 -10.26 0.56
CA ALA A 58 5.03 -9.16 1.38
C ALA A 58 4.62 -7.78 0.83
N GLY A 59 4.50 -7.64 -0.50
CA GLY A 59 3.95 -6.47 -1.16
C GLY A 59 2.48 -6.24 -0.82
N ASP A 60 1.65 -7.30 -0.85
CA ASP A 60 0.24 -7.26 -0.48
C ASP A 60 0.05 -6.86 1.00
N ASP A 61 0.85 -7.43 1.90
CA ASP A 61 0.85 -7.08 3.33
C ASP A 61 1.19 -5.60 3.55
N ASN A 62 2.20 -5.09 2.85
CA ASN A 62 2.56 -3.68 2.91
C ASN A 62 1.44 -2.79 2.35
N ALA A 63 0.84 -3.18 1.23
CA ALA A 63 -0.30 -2.46 0.66
C ALA A 63 -1.49 -2.42 1.62
N ALA A 64 -1.77 -3.49 2.35
CA ALA A 64 -2.82 -3.51 3.37
C ALA A 64 -2.50 -2.54 4.53
N ARG A 65 -1.26 -2.54 5.03
CA ARG A 65 -0.82 -1.61 6.09
C ARG A 65 -0.89 -0.15 5.66
N LEU A 66 -0.53 0.16 4.42
CA LEU A 66 -0.64 1.50 3.85
C LEU A 66 -2.11 1.96 3.77
N GLY A 67 -3.03 1.07 3.36
CA GLY A 67 -4.46 1.34 3.37
C GLY A 67 -5.00 1.66 4.77
N LEU A 68 -4.62 0.86 5.78
CA LEU A 68 -4.99 1.13 7.18
C LEU A 68 -4.42 2.46 7.68
N LEU A 69 -3.19 2.81 7.29
CA LEU A 69 -2.58 4.09 7.65
C LEU A 69 -3.34 5.27 7.03
N ALA A 70 -3.71 5.16 5.74
CA ALA A 70 -4.51 6.17 5.05
C ALA A 70 -5.89 6.36 5.69
N GLU A 71 -6.57 5.26 6.05
CA GLU A 71 -7.86 5.29 6.73
C GLU A 71 -7.76 5.97 8.10
N ASN A 72 -6.78 5.58 8.92
CA ASN A 72 -6.53 6.19 10.22
C ASN A 72 -6.22 7.69 10.11
N ALA A 73 -5.43 8.09 9.10
CA ALA A 73 -5.11 9.49 8.84
C ALA A 73 -6.36 10.31 8.54
N ARG A 74 -7.28 9.80 7.72
CA ARG A 74 -8.57 10.45 7.45
C ARG A 74 -9.47 10.51 8.68
N GLY A 75 -9.47 9.46 9.50
CA GLY A 75 -10.17 9.44 10.79
C GLY A 75 -9.74 10.59 11.69
N GLN A 76 -8.44 10.80 11.85
CA GLN A 76 -7.89 11.90 12.64
C GLN A 76 -8.27 13.29 12.09
N VAL A 77 -8.30 13.44 10.77
CA VAL A 77 -8.78 14.69 10.13
C VAL A 77 -10.25 14.96 10.45
N ALA A 78 -11.09 13.93 10.38
CA ALA A 78 -12.51 14.05 10.70
C ALA A 78 -12.72 14.46 12.17
N GLU A 79 -11.98 13.84 13.09
CA GLU A 79 -11.97 14.20 14.52
C GLU A 79 -11.52 15.65 14.75
N GLN A 80 -10.44 16.07 14.09
CA GLN A 80 -9.92 17.43 14.20
C GLN A 80 -10.93 18.48 13.69
N ARG A 81 -11.60 18.20 12.57
CA ARG A 81 -12.66 19.07 12.02
C ARG A 81 -13.84 19.16 12.98
N ALA A 82 -14.27 18.05 13.57
CA ALA A 82 -15.36 18.02 14.54
C ALA A 82 -15.01 18.77 15.85
N ALA A 83 -13.79 18.62 16.34
CA ALA A 83 -13.32 19.36 17.50
C ALA A 83 -13.24 20.87 17.24
N SER A 84 -12.87 21.27 16.02
CA SER A 84 -12.75 22.67 15.61
C SER A 84 -14.08 23.34 15.32
N SER A 85 -15.15 22.59 15.03
CA SER A 85 -16.50 23.12 14.83
C SER A 85 -17.35 23.16 16.10
N ALA A 86 -16.92 22.48 17.16
CA ALA A 86 -17.60 22.42 18.46
C ALA A 86 -17.12 23.47 19.48
N GLY A 87 -16.04 24.20 19.19
CA GLY A 87 -15.49 25.27 20.02
C GLY A 87 -15.63 26.64 19.36
#